data_AF-A0A423NL49-F1
#
_entry.id   AF-A0A423NL49-F1
#
_cell.length_a   1.000
_cell.length_b   1.000
_cell.length_c   1.000
_cell.angle_alpha   90.00
_cell.angle_beta   90.00
_cell.angle_gamma   90.00
#
_symmetry.space_group_name_H-M   'P 1'
#
loop_
_entity.id
_entity.type
_entity.pdbx_description
1 polymer ?
#
loop_
_entity_poly.entity_id
_entity_poly.type
_entity_poly.pdbx_seq_one_letter_code
_entity_poly.pdbx_strand_id
1 'polypeptide(L)'
;MNDISLKPSGRQAFDQLDAYDSSFSDGADFRGFFAWFREREDSENEDGLSASALAAISERFGTDSDVWKELATIKASARDSQLTAVRSAIAAFMPEFTNLRVQRRPRLFMTIDRQGTSLDVSRLSQGEKSMIALAGDIGRRLALLNPSLADPLQGDGIVLIDDVDLHLDQRRQLGLIEQLSATFPNCQFVLTTRSPMIIERAKGALVYMLDDQ
;
A
#
# COMPACT_ATOMS: atom_id res chain seq x y z
N MET A 1 35.94 6.76 -0.19
CA MET A 1 35.58 5.91 0.97
C MET A 1 35.16 6.84 2.08
N ASN A 2 33.86 7.04 2.24
CA ASN A 2 33.30 7.67 3.43
C ASN A 2 32.35 6.65 4.06
N ASP A 3 32.67 6.28 5.30
CA ASP A 3 31.94 5.36 6.15
C ASP A 3 30.48 5.76 6.31
N ILE A 4 29.57 4.84 6.00
CA ILE A 4 28.18 4.94 6.44
C ILE A 4 28.16 4.41 7.88
N SER A 5 27.93 5.31 8.83
CA SER A 5 27.84 4.96 10.24
C SER A 5 26.62 4.06 10.49
N LEU A 6 26.87 2.81 10.92
CA LEU A 6 25.88 1.84 11.35
C LEU A 6 25.62 1.96 12.86
N LYS A 7 25.25 3.16 13.35
CA LYS A 7 24.67 3.28 14.69
C LYS A 7 23.16 3.08 14.58
N PRO A 8 22.55 2.15 15.34
CA PRO A 8 21.11 2.11 15.45
C PRO A 8 20.68 3.37 16.21
N SER A 9 20.10 4.36 15.51
CA SER A 9 19.38 5.43 16.20
C SER A 9 18.22 4.76 16.93
N GLY A 10 18.19 4.93 18.25
CA GLY A 10 17.38 4.13 19.15
C GLY A 10 15.91 4.08 18.75
N ARG A 11 15.32 2.90 18.94
CA ARG A 11 13.89 2.60 19.08
C ARG A 11 13.00 3.84 18.93
N GLN A 12 12.79 4.28 17.69
CA GLN A 12 11.85 5.36 17.43
C GLN A 12 10.47 4.72 17.57
N ALA A 13 9.82 4.99 18.70
CA ALA A 13 8.39 4.81 18.75
C ALA A 13 7.83 5.67 17.61
N PHE A 14 7.33 5.04 16.54
CA PHE A 14 6.63 5.74 15.48
C PHE A 14 5.50 6.51 16.15
N ASP A 15 5.55 7.83 16.08
CA ASP A 15 4.48 8.69 16.58
C ASP A 15 3.37 8.64 15.53
N GLN A 16 2.11 8.59 15.95
CA GLN A 16 0.99 8.71 15.01
C GLN A 16 1.08 9.99 14.19
N LEU A 17 1.75 11.01 14.74
CA LEU A 17 2.04 12.27 14.06
C LEU A 17 2.93 12.11 12.83
N ASP A 18 3.81 11.11 12.79
CA ASP A 18 4.67 10.81 11.62
C ASP A 18 3.84 10.44 10.38
N ALA A 19 2.58 10.03 10.56
CA ALA A 19 1.66 9.78 9.45
C ALA A 19 1.25 11.05 8.71
N TYR A 20 1.40 12.23 9.32
CA TYR A 20 1.11 13.53 8.72
C TYR A 20 2.36 14.23 8.17
N ASP A 21 3.56 13.75 8.51
CA ASP A 21 4.79 14.27 7.95
C ASP A 21 4.78 14.15 6.42
N SER A 22 5.22 15.23 5.76
CA SER A 22 5.18 15.43 4.32
C SER A 22 3.80 15.32 3.64
N SER A 23 2.68 15.24 4.37
CA SER A 23 1.32 15.15 3.80
C SER A 23 0.95 16.30 2.85
N PHE A 24 1.54 17.49 3.07
CA PHE A 24 1.28 18.69 2.28
C PHE A 24 2.40 19.04 1.28
N SER A 25 3.58 18.42 1.39
CA SER A 25 4.78 18.81 0.63
C SER A 25 5.24 17.78 -0.38
N ASP A 26 4.95 16.49 -0.15
CA ASP A 26 5.29 15.42 -1.09
C ASP A 26 4.00 14.75 -1.58
N GLY A 27 3.81 14.74 -2.90
CA GLY A 27 2.78 13.90 -3.52
C GLY A 27 3.10 12.41 -3.33
N ALA A 28 2.16 11.53 -3.69
CA ALA A 28 2.38 10.09 -3.66
C ALA A 28 3.53 9.67 -4.62
N ASP A 29 4.78 9.69 -4.14
CA ASP A 29 5.96 9.33 -4.92
C ASP A 29 6.21 7.81 -4.89
N PHE A 30 6.23 7.23 -6.08
CA PHE A 30 6.51 5.81 -6.26
C PHE A 30 7.91 5.40 -5.74
N ARG A 31 8.92 6.28 -5.81
CA ARG A 31 10.27 5.95 -5.31
C ARG A 31 10.32 5.91 -3.79
N GLY A 32 9.73 6.91 -3.12
CA GLY A 32 9.55 6.92 -1.67
C GLY A 32 8.76 5.70 -1.20
N PHE A 33 7.62 5.41 -1.84
CA PHE A 33 6.83 4.20 -1.58
C PHE A 33 7.66 2.92 -1.72
N PHE A 34 8.45 2.78 -2.79
CA PHE A 34 9.27 1.60 -3.01
C PHE A 34 10.32 1.40 -1.90
N ALA A 35 10.99 2.48 -1.48
CA ALA A 35 11.99 2.43 -0.42
C ALA A 35 11.37 1.98 0.91
N TRP A 36 10.22 2.57 1.29
CA TRP A 36 9.47 2.22 2.48
C TRP A 36 8.95 0.77 2.41
N PHE A 37 8.32 0.37 1.31
CA PHE A 37 7.76 -0.98 1.15
C PHE A 37 8.84 -2.04 1.30
N ARG A 38 10.01 -1.80 0.70
CA ARG A 38 11.17 -2.69 0.81
C ARG A 38 11.63 -2.82 2.25
N GLU A 39 11.82 -1.71 2.96
CA GLU A 39 12.27 -1.71 4.36
C GLU A 39 11.30 -2.49 5.25
N ARG A 40 9.99 -2.28 5.09
CA ARG A 40 8.96 -3.01 5.85
C ARG A 40 8.92 -4.49 5.51
N GLU A 41 9.06 -4.84 4.24
CA GLU A 41 9.11 -6.24 3.84
C GLU A 41 10.42 -6.93 4.27
N ASP A 42 11.55 -6.21 4.32
CA ASP A 42 12.80 -6.71 4.90
C ASP A 42 12.59 -7.03 6.40
N SER A 43 12.02 -6.10 7.18
CA SER A 43 11.69 -6.33 8.60
C SER A 43 10.74 -7.52 8.79
N GLU A 44 9.64 -7.60 8.04
CA GLU A 44 8.68 -8.72 8.12
C GLU A 44 9.34 -10.08 7.82
N ASN A 45 10.31 -10.11 6.90
CA ASN A 45 11.04 -11.34 6.57
C ASN A 45 12.14 -11.70 7.58
N GLU A 46 12.73 -10.73 8.26
CA GLU A 46 13.70 -10.96 9.33
C GLU A 46 13.02 -11.44 10.63
N ASP A 47 11.88 -10.85 10.97
CA ASP A 47 11.11 -11.16 12.18
C ASP A 47 10.22 -12.42 12.03
N GLY A 48 9.93 -12.82 10.78
CA GLY A 48 9.02 -13.91 10.45
C GLY A 48 9.65 -15.30 10.39
N LEU A 49 8.83 -16.32 10.65
CA LEU A 49 9.14 -17.71 10.30
C LEU A 49 9.23 -17.85 8.77
N SER A 50 10.36 -18.36 8.27
CA SER A 50 10.56 -18.53 6.83
C SER A 50 9.50 -19.44 6.21
N ALA A 51 9.10 -19.12 4.97
CA ALA A 51 8.10 -19.91 4.26
C ALA A 51 8.53 -21.38 4.09
N SER A 52 9.84 -21.63 3.94
CA SER A 52 10.41 -22.97 3.86
C SER A 52 10.35 -23.74 5.18
N ALA A 53 10.57 -23.07 6.33
CA ALA A 53 10.43 -23.69 7.64
C ALA A 53 8.97 -24.13 7.88
N LEU A 54 8.00 -23.26 7.55
CA LEU A 54 6.58 -23.59 7.68
C LEU A 54 6.14 -24.70 6.73
N ALA A 55 6.64 -24.72 5.49
CA ALA A 55 6.36 -25.79 4.54
C ALA A 55 6.89 -27.15 5.08
N ALA A 56 8.12 -27.19 5.57
CA ALA A 56 8.71 -28.40 6.14
C ALA A 56 7.98 -28.89 7.40
N ILE A 57 7.48 -27.97 8.23
CA ILE A 57 6.69 -28.30 9.42
C ILE A 57 5.30 -28.79 9.03
N SER A 58 4.64 -28.13 8.07
CA SER A 58 3.35 -28.58 7.54
C SER A 58 3.42 -29.97 6.95
N GLU A 59 4.51 -30.30 6.25
CA GLU A 59 4.73 -31.62 5.65
C GLU A 59 4.93 -32.70 6.72
N ARG A 60 5.59 -32.37 7.84
CA ARG A 60 5.87 -33.32 8.93
C ARG A 60 4.73 -33.53 9.90
N PHE A 61 3.97 -32.48 10.21
CA PHE A 61 2.99 -32.48 11.30
C PHE A 61 1.54 -32.27 10.83
N GLY A 62 1.33 -31.93 9.56
CA GLY A 62 0.01 -31.57 9.02
C GLY A 62 -0.48 -30.21 9.51
N THR A 63 -1.40 -29.61 8.75
CA THR A 63 -1.96 -28.28 9.01
C THR A 63 -2.91 -28.24 10.21
N ASP A 64 -3.45 -29.38 10.64
CA ASP A 64 -4.40 -29.45 11.76
C ASP A 64 -3.72 -29.61 13.13
N SER A 65 -2.40 -29.82 13.16
CA SER A 65 -1.65 -29.99 14.41
C SER A 65 -1.60 -28.71 15.23
N ASP A 66 -1.60 -28.87 16.56
CA ASP A 66 -1.51 -27.73 17.49
C ASP A 66 -0.23 -26.93 17.29
N VAL A 67 0.87 -27.62 16.97
CA VAL A 67 2.17 -27.01 16.60
C VAL A 67 2.03 -26.12 15.36
N TRP A 68 1.32 -26.59 14.32
CA TRP A 68 1.12 -25.79 13.11
C TRP A 68 0.22 -24.58 13.37
N LYS A 69 -0.85 -24.75 14.15
CA LYS A 69 -1.75 -23.64 14.54
C LYS A 69 -1.00 -22.58 15.34
N GLU A 70 -0.19 -22.97 16.31
CA GLU A 70 0.61 -22.05 17.13
C GLU A 70 1.65 -21.30 16.27
N LEU A 71 2.35 -21.99 15.37
CA LEU A 71 3.29 -21.36 14.43
C LEU A 71 2.58 -20.44 13.42
N ALA A 72 1.37 -20.80 12.98
CA ALA A 72 0.55 -19.94 12.13
C ALA A 72 0.14 -18.66 12.87
N THR A 73 -0.20 -18.75 14.16
CA THR A 73 -0.46 -17.59 15.01
C THR A 73 0.77 -16.72 15.20
N ILE A 74 1.94 -17.32 15.49
CA ILE A 74 3.22 -16.59 15.60
C ILE A 74 3.54 -15.86 14.29
N LYS A 75 3.40 -16.53 13.15
CA LYS A 75 3.60 -15.91 11.83
C LYS A 75 2.62 -14.78 11.58
N ALA A 76 1.35 -14.96 11.94
CA ALA A 76 0.34 -13.92 11.79
C ALA A 76 0.65 -12.70 12.67
N SER A 77 1.16 -12.92 13.90
CA SER A 77 1.58 -11.83 14.79
C SER A 77 2.86 -11.12 14.36
N ALA A 78 3.70 -11.76 13.53
CA ALA A 78 4.91 -11.17 12.97
C ALA A 78 4.64 -10.32 11.70
N ARG A 79 3.41 -10.34 11.16
CA ARG A 79 3.06 -9.50 10.01
C ARG A 79 3.01 -8.04 10.42
N ASP A 80 3.68 -7.20 9.65
CA ASP A 80 3.56 -5.75 9.80
C ASP A 80 2.14 -5.33 9.35
N SER A 81 1.40 -4.69 10.26
CA SER A 81 0.01 -4.28 10.02
C SER A 81 -0.09 -3.23 8.91
N GLN A 82 0.92 -2.36 8.77
CA GLN A 82 1.00 -1.36 7.71
C GLN A 82 1.27 -2.03 6.38
N LEU A 83 2.23 -2.97 6.32
CA LEU A 83 2.52 -3.70 5.08
C LEU A 83 1.32 -4.53 4.62
N THR A 84 0.59 -5.13 5.58
CA THR A 84 -0.65 -5.87 5.31
C THR A 84 -1.73 -4.92 4.78
N ALA A 85 -1.95 -3.78 5.42
CA ALA A 85 -2.93 -2.78 4.97
C ALA A 85 -2.60 -2.25 3.55
N VAL A 86 -1.33 -1.98 3.26
CA VAL A 86 -0.88 -1.55 1.94
C VAL A 86 -1.16 -2.61 0.87
N ARG A 87 -0.80 -3.88 1.13
CA ARG A 87 -1.06 -4.98 0.19
C ARG A 87 -2.56 -5.15 -0.05
N SER A 88 -3.38 -5.08 1.00
CA SER A 88 -4.84 -5.15 0.91
C SER A 88 -5.44 -3.97 0.15
N ALA A 89 -4.97 -2.75 0.42
CA ALA A 89 -5.42 -1.54 -0.26
C ALA A 89 -5.14 -1.61 -1.76
N ILE A 90 -3.93 -2.01 -2.16
CA ILE A 90 -3.57 -2.15 -3.58
C ILE A 90 -4.41 -3.23 -4.26
N ALA A 91 -4.62 -4.38 -3.60
CA ALA A 91 -5.41 -5.47 -4.16
C ALA A 91 -6.90 -5.13 -4.30
N ALA A 92 -7.46 -4.36 -3.36
CA ALA A 92 -8.84 -3.87 -3.42
C ALA A 92 -9.00 -2.76 -4.47
N PHE A 93 -8.05 -1.81 -4.50
CA PHE A 93 -8.06 -0.68 -5.42
C PHE A 93 -7.83 -1.10 -6.87
N MET A 94 -6.92 -2.05 -7.10
CA MET A 94 -6.57 -2.59 -8.42
C MET A 94 -6.64 -4.12 -8.43
N PRO A 95 -7.84 -4.72 -8.57
CA PRO A 95 -8.04 -6.17 -8.46
C PRO A 95 -7.24 -7.02 -9.45
N GLU A 96 -6.80 -6.45 -10.57
CA GLU A 96 -5.93 -7.15 -11.52
C GLU A 96 -4.50 -7.35 -11.00
N PHE A 97 -4.08 -6.60 -9.98
CA PHE A 97 -2.75 -6.61 -9.40
C PHE A 97 -2.75 -7.22 -8.00
N THR A 98 -1.88 -8.21 -7.81
CA THR A 98 -1.75 -8.94 -6.55
C THR A 98 -0.28 -9.22 -6.24
N ASN A 99 -0.01 -9.72 -5.03
CA ASN A 99 1.30 -10.26 -4.67
C ASN A 99 2.48 -9.29 -4.93
N LEU A 100 2.29 -8.01 -4.58
CA LEU A 100 3.36 -7.02 -4.58
C LEU A 100 4.45 -7.44 -3.58
N ARG A 101 5.69 -7.56 -4.07
CA ARG A 101 6.83 -8.04 -3.28
C ARG A 101 8.16 -7.55 -3.85
N VAL A 102 9.20 -7.58 -3.03
CA VAL A 102 10.57 -7.30 -3.46
C VAL A 102 11.29 -8.62 -3.79
N GLN A 103 11.72 -8.74 -5.03
CA GLN A 103 12.60 -9.80 -5.49
C GLN A 103 14.05 -9.38 -5.33
N ARG A 104 14.83 -10.14 -4.55
CA ARG A 104 16.24 -9.84 -4.23
C ARG A 104 17.24 -10.55 -5.15
N ARG A 105 16.85 -11.69 -5.73
CA ARG A 105 17.70 -12.50 -6.62
C ARG A 105 17.04 -12.69 -7.99
N PRO A 106 17.79 -12.61 -9.10
CA PRO A 106 19.23 -12.38 -9.20
C PRO A 106 19.66 -10.90 -9.00
N ARG A 107 18.72 -9.95 -9.08
CA ARG A 107 18.91 -8.52 -8.79
C ARG A 107 17.77 -8.03 -7.92
N LEU A 108 17.93 -6.87 -7.28
CA LEU A 108 16.89 -6.22 -6.47
C LEU A 108 15.88 -5.47 -7.36
N PHE A 109 14.61 -5.87 -7.33
CA PHE A 109 13.52 -5.18 -8.02
C PHE A 109 12.16 -5.52 -7.37
N MET A 110 11.18 -4.65 -7.58
CA MET A 110 9.80 -4.93 -7.17
C MET A 110 9.08 -5.76 -8.23
N THR A 111 8.31 -6.74 -7.79
CA THR A 111 7.43 -7.53 -8.65
C THR A 111 5.99 -7.45 -8.18
N ILE A 112 5.08 -7.52 -9.15
CA ILE A 112 3.65 -7.57 -8.93
C ILE A 112 3.05 -8.58 -9.89
N ASP A 113 2.05 -9.34 -9.46
CA ASP A 113 1.38 -10.32 -10.29
C ASP A 113 0.16 -9.68 -10.95
N ARG A 114 0.08 -9.76 -12.28
CA ARG A 114 -1.08 -9.33 -13.06
C ARG A 114 -1.72 -10.57 -13.68
N GLN A 115 -2.94 -10.89 -13.28
CA GLN A 115 -3.66 -12.08 -13.79
C GLN A 115 -2.81 -13.37 -13.71
N GLY A 116 -2.08 -13.56 -12.61
CA GLY A 116 -1.21 -14.71 -12.39
C GLY A 116 0.17 -14.65 -13.06
N THR A 117 0.48 -13.60 -13.81
CA THR A 117 1.81 -13.38 -14.40
C THR A 117 2.61 -12.38 -13.59
N SER A 118 3.78 -12.78 -13.08
CA SER A 118 4.69 -11.85 -12.39
C SER A 118 5.35 -10.88 -13.36
N LEU A 119 5.27 -9.60 -13.04
CA LEU A 119 5.85 -8.49 -13.81
C LEU A 119 6.78 -7.68 -12.91
N ASP A 120 7.90 -7.23 -13.49
CA ASP A 120 8.73 -6.20 -12.87
C ASP A 120 7.94 -4.87 -12.88
N VAL A 121 7.80 -4.22 -11.73
CA VAL A 121 7.00 -3.00 -11.59
C VAL A 121 7.51 -1.87 -12.50
N SER A 122 8.80 -1.89 -12.86
CA SER A 122 9.35 -0.95 -13.85
C SER A 122 8.62 -1.00 -15.21
N ARG A 123 8.01 -2.14 -15.56
CA ARG A 123 7.24 -2.35 -16.79
C ARG A 123 5.80 -1.82 -16.74
N LEU A 124 5.32 -1.41 -15.56
CA LEU A 124 4.02 -0.78 -15.46
C LEU A 124 4.03 0.62 -16.09
N SER A 125 2.89 1.00 -16.64
CA SER A 125 2.65 2.37 -17.10
C SER A 125 2.77 3.37 -15.94
N GLN A 126 3.00 4.64 -16.27
CA GLN A 126 3.11 5.69 -15.26
C GLN A 126 1.83 5.82 -14.43
N GLY A 127 0.64 5.71 -15.05
CA GLY A 127 -0.64 5.73 -14.35
C GLY A 127 -0.83 4.54 -13.41
N GLU A 128 -0.40 3.33 -13.79
CA GLU A 128 -0.45 2.16 -12.88
C GLU A 128 0.45 2.36 -11.65
N LYS A 129 1.68 2.86 -11.86
CA LYS A 129 2.59 3.18 -10.74
C LYS A 129 2.01 4.25 -9.81
N SER A 130 1.39 5.29 -10.39
CA SER A 130 0.74 6.36 -9.64
C SER A 130 -0.41 5.84 -8.78
N MET A 131 -1.30 5.01 -9.34
CA MET A 131 -2.41 4.42 -8.58
C MET A 131 -1.96 3.45 -7.48
N ILE A 132 -0.92 2.64 -7.74
CA ILE A 132 -0.34 1.76 -6.72
C ILE A 132 0.26 2.60 -5.58
N ALA A 133 1.00 3.66 -5.91
CA ALA A 133 1.56 4.56 -4.91
C ALA A 133 0.46 5.27 -4.12
N LEU A 134 -0.60 5.74 -4.77
CA LEU A 134 -1.73 6.41 -4.14
C LEU A 134 -2.46 5.47 -3.15
N ALA A 135 -2.88 4.30 -3.62
CA ALA A 135 -3.58 3.33 -2.78
C ALA A 135 -2.69 2.83 -1.63
N GLY A 136 -1.41 2.62 -1.92
CA GLY A 136 -0.42 2.24 -0.93
C GLY A 136 -0.20 3.33 0.13
N ASP A 137 -0.11 4.60 -0.26
CA ASP A 137 0.10 5.68 0.71
C ASP A 137 -1.12 5.90 1.60
N ILE A 138 -2.34 5.88 1.04
CA ILE A 138 -3.57 5.97 1.83
C ILE A 138 -3.67 4.79 2.81
N GLY A 139 -3.48 3.56 2.33
CA GLY A 139 -3.52 2.36 3.18
C GLY A 139 -2.47 2.38 4.29
N ARG A 140 -1.26 2.86 3.99
CA ARG A 140 -0.19 3.06 4.98
C ARG A 140 -0.58 4.08 6.05
N ARG A 141 -1.09 5.24 5.65
CA ARG A 141 -1.52 6.30 6.59
C ARG A 141 -2.66 5.82 7.48
N LEU A 142 -3.65 5.14 6.91
CA LEU A 142 -4.75 4.55 7.69
C LEU A 142 -4.25 3.54 8.73
N ALA A 143 -3.27 2.70 8.38
CA ALA A 143 -2.64 1.76 9.31
C ALA A 143 -1.84 2.44 10.43
N LEU A 144 -1.16 3.54 10.13
CA LEU A 144 -0.43 4.33 11.13
C LEU A 144 -1.38 5.05 12.08
N LEU A 145 -2.46 5.63 11.55
CA LEU A 145 -3.41 6.46 12.31
C LEU A 145 -4.42 5.62 13.10
N ASN A 146 -4.69 4.38 12.67
CA ASN A 146 -5.67 3.50 13.28
C ASN A 146 -5.06 2.16 13.75
N PRO A 147 -4.04 2.16 14.63
CA PRO A 147 -3.32 0.94 15.02
C PRO A 147 -4.16 -0.06 15.82
N SER A 148 -5.29 0.37 16.38
CA SER A 148 -6.20 -0.48 17.15
C SER A 148 -7.27 -1.19 16.30
N LEU A 149 -7.42 -0.82 15.03
CA LEU A 149 -8.40 -1.46 14.15
C LEU A 149 -7.88 -2.80 13.63
N ALA A 150 -8.76 -3.80 13.59
CA ALA A 150 -8.44 -5.11 13.01
C ALA A 150 -8.21 -5.03 11.49
N ASP A 151 -8.99 -4.21 10.81
CA ASP A 151 -8.75 -3.80 9.42
C ASP A 151 -8.55 -2.28 9.38
N PRO A 152 -7.31 -1.78 9.23
CA PRO A 152 -7.07 -0.36 9.20
C PRO A 152 -7.73 0.36 8.02
N LEU A 153 -8.09 -0.33 6.94
CA LEU A 153 -8.76 0.28 5.79
C LEU A 153 -10.21 0.71 6.09
N GLN A 154 -10.75 0.25 7.22
CA GLN A 154 -12.02 0.73 7.78
C GLN A 154 -11.86 1.95 8.68
N GLY A 155 -10.65 2.53 8.79
CA GLY A 155 -10.43 3.74 9.56
C GLY A 155 -11.14 4.95 8.95
N ASP A 156 -11.63 5.84 9.81
CA ASP A 156 -12.19 7.12 9.38
C ASP A 156 -11.05 8.07 8.94
N GLY A 157 -11.28 8.85 7.89
CA GLY A 157 -10.27 9.79 7.40
C GLY A 157 -10.80 10.84 6.43
N ILE A 158 -10.06 11.94 6.31
CA ILE A 158 -10.26 12.91 5.22
C ILE A 158 -9.01 12.84 4.35
N VAL A 159 -9.19 12.58 3.06
CA VAL A 159 -8.11 12.43 2.09
C VAL A 159 -8.23 13.53 1.05
N LEU A 160 -7.20 14.36 0.97
CA LEU A 160 -7.08 15.40 -0.05
C LEU A 160 -6.14 14.91 -1.15
N ILE A 161 -6.60 14.93 -2.41
CA ILE A 161 -5.77 14.52 -3.55
C ILE A 161 -5.80 15.62 -4.60
N ASP A 162 -4.63 16.18 -4.89
CA ASP A 162 -4.45 17.15 -5.94
C ASP A 162 -4.11 16.46 -7.28
N ASP A 163 -4.61 16.99 -8.40
CA ASP A 163 -4.47 16.46 -9.76
C ASP A 163 -4.70 14.93 -9.80
N VAL A 164 -5.83 14.47 -9.28
CA VAL A 164 -6.13 13.03 -9.08
C VAL A 164 -6.09 12.23 -10.41
N ASP A 165 -6.24 12.91 -11.55
CA ASP A 165 -6.22 12.33 -12.89
C ASP A 165 -4.83 12.28 -13.56
N LEU A 166 -3.78 12.75 -12.88
CA LEU A 166 -2.44 12.87 -13.45
C LEU A 166 -1.90 11.52 -13.93
N HIS A 167 -1.52 11.47 -15.22
CA HIS A 167 -1.02 10.28 -15.93
C HIS A 167 -2.00 9.10 -16.03
N LEU A 168 -3.26 9.27 -15.64
CA LEU A 168 -4.29 8.25 -15.80
C LEU A 168 -4.83 8.24 -17.23
N ASP A 169 -5.09 7.04 -17.76
CA ASP A 169 -5.84 6.89 -18.99
C ASP A 169 -7.35 7.03 -18.73
N GLN A 170 -8.12 7.20 -19.80
CA GLN A 170 -9.57 7.42 -19.72
C GLN A 170 -10.29 6.28 -18.97
N ARG A 171 -9.86 5.03 -19.15
CA ARG A 171 -10.47 3.88 -18.48
C ARG A 171 -10.32 4.00 -16.96
N ARG A 172 -9.14 4.37 -16.47
CA ARG A 172 -8.86 4.52 -15.04
C ARG A 172 -9.56 5.74 -14.45
N GLN A 173 -9.59 6.86 -15.17
CA GLN A 173 -10.33 8.05 -14.74
C GLN A 173 -11.81 7.75 -14.47
N LEU A 174 -12.45 6.93 -15.32
CA LEU A 174 -13.86 6.58 -15.17
C LEU A 174 -14.17 5.71 -13.94
N GLY A 175 -13.21 4.88 -13.49
CA GLY A 175 -13.39 3.98 -12.34
C GLY A 175 -12.87 4.53 -11.01
N LEU A 176 -12.11 5.63 -11.05
CA LEU A 176 -11.31 6.09 -9.91
C LEU A 176 -12.14 6.37 -8.65
N ILE A 177 -13.24 7.10 -8.78
CA ILE A 177 -14.10 7.46 -7.64
C ILE A 177 -14.73 6.22 -7.00
N GLU A 178 -15.20 5.29 -7.83
CA GLU A 178 -15.77 4.03 -7.36
C GLU A 178 -14.71 3.18 -6.62
N GLN A 179 -13.48 3.12 -7.16
CA GLN A 179 -12.37 2.40 -6.54
C GLN A 179 -11.94 3.00 -5.20
N LEU A 180 -11.84 4.33 -5.11
CA LEU A 180 -11.52 5.04 -3.86
C LEU A 180 -12.59 4.76 -2.79
N SER A 181 -13.86 4.89 -3.17
CA SER A 181 -14.99 4.71 -2.25
C SER A 181 -15.15 3.25 -1.80
N ALA A 182 -14.88 2.29 -2.69
CA ALA A 182 -14.94 0.87 -2.36
C ALA A 182 -13.76 0.41 -1.49
N THR A 183 -12.56 0.96 -1.72
CA THR A 183 -11.34 0.56 -0.99
C THR A 183 -11.27 1.19 0.39
N PHE A 184 -11.74 2.43 0.53
CA PHE A 184 -11.66 3.22 1.76
C PHE A 184 -13.05 3.76 2.13
N PRO A 185 -13.97 2.90 2.60
CA PRO A 185 -15.39 3.24 2.72
C PRO A 185 -15.69 4.35 3.73
N ASN A 186 -14.82 4.54 4.72
CA ASN A 186 -14.99 5.53 5.80
C ASN A 186 -14.14 6.79 5.56
N CYS A 187 -13.57 6.94 4.37
CA CYS A 187 -12.82 8.13 3.98
C CYS A 187 -13.69 9.14 3.22
N GLN A 188 -13.64 10.40 3.64
CA GLN A 188 -14.13 11.53 2.85
C GLN A 188 -13.03 11.99 1.90
N PHE A 189 -13.32 12.03 0.60
CA PHE A 189 -12.37 12.48 -0.42
C PHE A 189 -12.64 13.92 -0.87
N VAL A 190 -11.58 14.74 -0.88
CA VAL A 190 -11.57 16.08 -1.49
C VAL A 190 -10.54 16.05 -2.62
N LEU A 191 -11.01 16.15 -3.86
CA LEU A 191 -10.19 15.90 -5.04
C LEU A 191 -10.15 17.14 -5.92
N THR A 192 -9.00 17.43 -6.53
CA THR A 192 -8.91 18.32 -7.69
C THR A 192 -8.69 17.47 -8.94
N THR A 193 -9.26 17.90 -10.06
CA THR A 193 -9.17 17.20 -11.34
C THR A 193 -9.32 18.19 -12.48
N ARG A 194 -8.58 17.95 -13.56
CA ARG A 194 -8.80 18.63 -14.85
C ARG A 194 -9.58 17.78 -15.84
N SER A 195 -9.79 16.50 -15.53
CA SER A 195 -10.52 15.57 -16.38
C SER A 195 -12.04 15.71 -16.22
N PRO A 196 -12.78 16.04 -17.30
CA PRO A 196 -14.24 15.99 -17.31
C PRO A 196 -14.80 14.59 -17.02
N MET A 197 -14.04 13.54 -17.34
CA MET A 197 -14.47 12.15 -17.16
C MET A 197 -14.66 11.78 -15.69
N ILE A 198 -13.82 12.34 -14.80
CA ILE A 198 -13.98 12.15 -13.35
C ILE A 198 -15.23 12.88 -12.85
N ILE A 199 -15.44 14.11 -13.33
CA ILE A 199 -16.59 14.94 -12.94
C ILE A 199 -17.91 14.24 -13.33
N GLU A 200 -18.00 13.67 -14.53
CA GLU A 200 -19.16 12.91 -15.00
C GLU A 200 -19.50 11.69 -14.12
N ARG A 201 -18.48 11.11 -13.47
CA ARG A 201 -18.61 9.92 -12.62
C ARG A 201 -18.77 10.23 -11.14
N ALA A 202 -18.58 11.49 -10.74
CA ALA A 202 -18.74 11.96 -9.37
C ALA A 202 -20.22 12.13 -8.96
N LYS A 203 -21.06 11.10 -9.23
CA LYS A 203 -22.49 11.12 -8.87
C LYS A 203 -22.64 11.19 -7.35
N GLY A 204 -23.25 12.25 -6.85
CA GLY A 204 -23.43 12.49 -5.41
C GLY A 204 -22.25 13.22 -4.75
N ALA A 205 -21.23 13.61 -5.51
CA ALA A 205 -20.18 14.49 -5.02
C ALA A 205 -20.56 15.97 -5.18
N LEU A 206 -19.99 16.83 -4.35
CA LEU A 206 -20.04 18.28 -4.53
C LEU A 206 -18.94 18.67 -5.53
N VAL A 207 -19.35 19.30 -6.63
CA VAL A 207 -18.42 19.77 -7.66
C VAL A 207 -18.33 21.29 -7.58
N TYR A 208 -17.12 21.78 -7.33
CA TYR A 208 -16.82 23.21 -7.33
C TYR A 208 -15.93 23.50 -8.53
N MET A 209 -16.38 24.41 -9.40
CA MET A 209 -15.52 24.99 -10.43
C MET A 209 -14.75 26.13 -9.77
N LEU A 210 -13.43 26.08 -9.86
CA LEU A 210 -12.57 27.19 -9.47
C LEU A 210 -12.41 28.07 -10.70
N ASP A 211 -12.76 29.36 -10.57
CA ASP A 211 -12.53 30.34 -11.63
C ASP A 211 -11.03 30.59 -11.77
N ASP A 212 -10.53 30.65 -13.01
CA ASP A 212 -9.19 31.17 -13.28
C ASP A 212 -9.21 32.68 -12.95
N GLN A 213 -8.66 33.05 -11.80
CA GLN A 213 -8.31 34.45 -11.48
C GLN A 213 -7.04 34.85 -12.22
#